data_AF-N0E067-F1
#
_entry.id   AF-N0E067-F1
#
_cell.length_a   1.000
_cell.length_b   1.000
_cell.length_c   1.000
_cell.angle_alpha   90.00
_cell.angle_beta   90.00
_cell.angle_gamma   90.00
#
_symmetry.space_group_name_H-M   'P 1'
#
loop_
_entity.id
_entity.type
_entity.pdbx_description
1 polymer ?
#
loop_
_entity_poly.entity_id
_entity_poly.type
_entity_poly.pdbx_seq_one_letter_code
_entity_poly.pdbx_strand_id
1 'polypeptide(L)'
;MAFEWMLVINKVESPARQRFSMLHEYKHVIDHVDRVVLYASEEDAERAADFSAGCVLMPMRERKRLFGGGMQRVEDLAEHFGTSTAAVRVRLDQVGLIDPTTFTRNLRCARPVQTTPWRSQRFRPVKRSFK
;
A
#
# COMPACT_ATOMS: atom_id res chain seq x y z
N MET A 1 -7.32 33.50 -14.36
CA MET A 1 -7.89 32.29 -14.99
C MET A 1 -8.15 31.29 -13.88
N ALA A 2 -9.40 30.83 -13.71
CA ALA A 2 -9.71 29.81 -12.71
C ALA A 2 -9.42 28.44 -13.34
N PHE A 3 -8.64 27.60 -12.65
CA PHE A 3 -8.48 26.21 -13.03
C PHE A 3 -9.70 25.43 -12.53
N GLU A 4 -10.38 24.72 -13.43
CA GLU A 4 -11.46 23.81 -13.06
C GLU A 4 -10.87 22.41 -12.84
N TRP A 5 -11.02 21.89 -11.62
CA TRP A 5 -10.59 20.54 -11.29
C TRP A 5 -11.58 19.53 -11.84
N MET A 6 -11.18 18.78 -12.87
CA MET A 6 -12.00 17.75 -13.50
C MET A 6 -11.37 16.37 -13.29
N LEU A 7 -12.15 15.44 -12.72
CA LEU A 7 -11.79 14.03 -12.62
C LEU A 7 -12.50 13.28 -13.76
N VAL A 8 -11.73 12.67 -14.65
CA VAL A 8 -12.27 11.91 -15.79
C VAL A 8 -12.04 10.42 -15.55
N ILE A 9 -13.11 9.64 -15.62
CA ILE A 9 -13.08 8.19 -15.37
C ILE A 9 -13.51 7.44 -16.63
N ASN A 10 -12.82 6.34 -16.93
CA ASN A 10 -13.16 5.51 -18.07
C ASN A 10 -14.45 4.72 -17.81
N LYS A 11 -15.50 5.02 -18.58
CA LYS A 11 -16.81 4.38 -18.49
C LYS A 11 -16.78 2.86 -18.75
N VAL A 12 -15.81 2.37 -19.52
CA VAL A 12 -15.69 0.94 -19.87
C VAL A 12 -15.09 0.12 -18.72
N GLU A 13 -14.37 0.77 -17.79
CA GLU A 13 -13.84 0.08 -16.62
C GLU A 13 -14.97 -0.44 -15.71
N SER A 14 -14.73 -1.55 -15.01
CA SER A 14 -15.69 -2.07 -14.04
C SER A 14 -15.93 -1.05 -12.91
N PRO A 15 -17.09 -1.06 -12.23
CA PRO A 15 -17.36 -0.13 -11.14
C PRO A 15 -16.29 -0.15 -10.03
N ALA A 16 -15.73 -1.33 -9.72
CA ALA A 16 -14.63 -1.47 -8.77
C ALA A 16 -13.36 -0.72 -9.24
N ARG A 17 -13.02 -0.82 -10.53
CA ARG A 17 -11.88 -0.13 -11.12
C ARG A 17 -12.12 1.38 -11.22
N GLN A 18 -13.33 1.81 -11.60
CA GLN A 18 -13.71 3.22 -11.62
C GLN A 18 -13.56 3.89 -10.24
N ARG A 19 -14.00 3.20 -9.16
CA ARG A 19 -13.82 3.70 -7.78
C ARG A 19 -12.34 3.83 -7.43
N PHE A 20 -11.50 2.88 -7.85
CA PHE A 20 -10.06 2.96 -7.66
C PHE A 20 -9.47 4.16 -8.42
N SER A 21 -9.73 4.28 -9.73
CA SER A 21 -9.25 5.37 -10.58
C SER A 21 -9.68 6.73 -10.01
N MET A 22 -10.93 6.86 -9.57
CA MET A 22 -11.44 8.10 -8.96
C MET A 22 -10.68 8.47 -7.69
N LEU A 23 -10.40 7.51 -6.80
CA LEU A 23 -9.65 7.77 -5.56
C LEU A 23 -8.17 8.04 -5.81
N HIS A 24 -7.59 7.40 -6.83
CA HIS A 24 -6.23 7.66 -7.29
C HIS A 24 -6.11 9.11 -7.76
N GLU A 25 -6.96 9.54 -8.69
CA GLU A 25 -6.94 10.93 -9.18
C GLU A 25 -7.29 11.95 -8.09
N TYR A 26 -8.20 11.60 -7.18
CA TYR A 26 -8.52 12.45 -6.04
C TYR A 26 -7.30 12.68 -5.13
N LYS A 27 -6.41 11.69 -4.98
CA LYS A 27 -5.16 11.87 -4.24
C LYS A 27 -4.22 12.87 -4.94
N HIS A 28 -4.14 12.83 -6.26
CA HIS A 28 -3.38 13.82 -7.03
C HIS A 28 -3.90 15.24 -6.82
N VAL A 29 -5.22 15.43 -6.73
CA VAL A 29 -5.83 16.73 -6.40
C VAL A 29 -5.45 17.17 -4.99
N ILE A 30 -5.55 16.30 -3.99
CA ILE A 30 -5.17 16.61 -2.60
C ILE A 30 -3.71 17.05 -2.51
N ASP A 31 -2.82 16.37 -3.22
CA ASP A 31 -1.37 16.61 -3.13
C ASP A 31 -0.87 17.73 -4.02
N HIS A 32 -1.72 18.31 -4.87
CA HIS A 32 -1.29 19.19 -5.95
C HIS A 32 -0.38 20.33 -5.47
N VAL A 33 -0.72 20.94 -4.33
CA VAL A 33 0.01 22.10 -3.79
C VAL A 33 1.43 21.72 -3.37
N ASP A 34 1.61 20.53 -2.81
CA ASP A 34 2.87 20.11 -2.18
C ASP A 34 3.55 18.94 -2.91
N ARG A 35 3.16 18.63 -4.16
CA ARG A 35 3.63 17.45 -4.91
C ARG A 35 5.15 17.34 -4.95
N VAL A 36 5.86 18.46 -5.14
CA VAL A 36 7.34 18.53 -5.21
C VAL A 36 8.00 18.29 -3.85
N VAL A 37 7.31 18.60 -2.75
CA VAL A 37 7.80 18.38 -1.38
C VAL A 37 7.50 16.95 -0.92
N LEU A 38 6.33 16.42 -1.31
CA LEU A 38 5.86 15.10 -0.90
C LEU A 38 6.59 13.96 -1.60
N TYR A 39 7.03 14.15 -2.85
CA TYR A 39 7.53 13.06 -3.70
C TYR A 39 8.88 13.39 -4.34
N ALA A 40 9.80 12.41 -4.31
CA ALA A 40 11.11 12.53 -4.94
C ALA A 40 11.04 12.34 -6.47
N SER A 41 10.00 11.67 -6.96
CA SER A 41 9.79 11.38 -8.37
C SER A 41 8.29 11.27 -8.68
N GLU A 42 7.94 11.38 -9.96
CA GLU A 42 6.56 11.14 -10.42
C GLU A 42 6.12 9.71 -10.11
N GLU A 43 7.03 8.74 -10.22
CA GLU A 43 6.74 7.35 -9.89
C GLU A 43 6.36 7.17 -8.41
N ASP A 44 6.97 7.95 -7.51
CA ASP A 44 6.60 7.94 -6.09
C ASP A 44 5.22 8.57 -5.85
N ALA A 45 4.85 9.60 -6.63
CA ALA A 45 3.52 10.20 -6.58
C ALA A 45 2.45 9.19 -7.04
N GLU A 46 2.70 8.47 -8.14
CA GLU A 46 1.81 7.41 -8.64
C GLU A 46 1.63 6.28 -7.62
N ARG A 47 2.73 5.79 -7.02
CA ARG A 47 2.67 4.77 -5.97
C ARG A 47 1.91 5.25 -4.73
N ALA A 48 2.05 6.53 -4.37
CA ALA A 48 1.34 7.12 -3.25
C ALA A 48 -0.17 7.27 -3.52
N ALA A 49 -0.54 7.63 -4.75
CA ALA A 49 -1.93 7.65 -5.21
C ALA A 49 -2.56 6.25 -5.16
N ASP A 50 -1.88 5.24 -5.69
CA ASP A 50 -2.32 3.84 -5.63
C ASP A 50 -2.47 3.34 -4.18
N PHE A 51 -1.49 3.63 -3.33
CA PHE A 51 -1.52 3.26 -1.91
C PHE A 51 -2.67 3.95 -1.16
N SER A 52 -2.92 5.23 -1.47
CA SER A 52 -4.02 6.01 -0.88
C SER A 52 -5.38 5.44 -1.28
N ALA A 53 -5.60 5.17 -2.57
CA ALA A 53 -6.83 4.54 -3.05
C ALA A 53 -7.08 3.20 -2.36
N GLY A 54 -6.04 2.36 -2.22
CA GLY A 54 -6.11 1.11 -1.46
C GLY A 54 -6.39 1.29 0.04
N CYS A 55 -5.94 2.38 0.66
CA CYS A 55 -6.29 2.71 2.04
C CYS A 55 -7.77 3.05 2.21
N VAL A 56 -8.34 3.81 1.28
CA VAL A 56 -9.73 4.25 1.33
C VAL A 56 -10.67 3.07 1.03
N LEU A 57 -10.36 2.26 0.02
CA LEU A 57 -11.18 1.09 -0.35
C LEU A 57 -11.10 -0.07 0.66
N MET A 58 -9.95 -0.24 1.31
CA MET A 58 -9.71 -1.30 2.30
C MET A 58 -9.15 -0.72 3.60
N PRO A 59 -10.00 -0.08 4.43
CA PRO A 59 -9.59 0.59 5.65
C PRO A 59 -8.87 -0.36 6.61
N MET A 60 -7.78 0.12 7.22
CA MET A 60 -6.89 -0.71 8.05
C MET A 60 -7.62 -1.45 9.17
N ARG A 61 -8.49 -0.75 9.91
CA ARG A 61 -9.20 -1.32 11.07
C ARG A 61 -10.10 -2.48 10.65
N GLU A 62 -10.89 -2.27 9.61
CA GLU A 62 -11.82 -3.26 9.09
C GLU A 62 -11.08 -4.44 8.46
N ARG A 63 -10.11 -4.17 7.58
CA ARG A 63 -9.29 -5.20 6.94
C ARG A 63 -8.62 -6.12 7.98
N LYS A 64 -8.00 -5.55 9.01
CA LYS A 64 -7.36 -6.35 10.08
C LYS A 64 -8.38 -7.16 10.87
N ARG A 65 -9.55 -6.59 11.16
CA ARG A 65 -10.64 -7.30 11.85
C ARG A 65 -11.12 -8.50 11.04
N LEU A 66 -11.37 -8.34 9.75
CA LEU A 66 -11.84 -9.43 8.88
C LEU A 66 -10.78 -10.51 8.71
N PHE A 67 -9.55 -10.11 8.39
CA PHE A 67 -8.45 -11.05 8.15
C PHE A 67 -8.07 -11.82 9.43
N GLY A 68 -7.99 -11.13 10.57
CA GLY A 68 -7.75 -11.77 11.87
C GLY A 68 -8.94 -12.55 12.40
N GLY A 69 -10.15 -12.26 11.91
CA GLY A 69 -11.39 -12.99 12.22
C GLY A 69 -11.63 -14.22 11.33
N GLY A 70 -10.72 -14.54 10.41
CA GLY A 70 -10.76 -15.77 9.58
C GLY A 70 -11.16 -15.57 8.12
N MET A 71 -11.61 -14.37 7.71
CA MET A 71 -11.86 -14.07 6.29
C MET A 71 -10.54 -13.75 5.58
N GLN A 72 -9.84 -14.80 5.13
CA GLN A 72 -8.51 -14.69 4.53
C GLN A 72 -8.47 -15.00 3.03
N ARG A 73 -9.57 -15.53 2.47
CA ARG A 73 -9.68 -15.77 1.04
C ARG A 73 -9.76 -14.43 0.30
N VAL A 74 -8.97 -14.30 -0.75
CA VAL A 74 -8.86 -13.06 -1.54
C VAL A 74 -10.21 -12.73 -2.19
N GLU A 75 -10.94 -13.74 -2.62
CA GLU A 75 -12.24 -13.62 -3.27
C GLU A 75 -13.28 -13.04 -2.31
N ASP A 76 -13.37 -13.60 -1.10
CA ASP A 76 -14.30 -13.14 -0.06
C ASP A 76 -14.01 -11.69 0.36
N LEU A 77 -12.73 -11.34 0.49
CA LEU A 77 -12.31 -9.97 0.79
C LEU A 77 -12.61 -9.00 -0.37
N ALA A 78 -12.42 -9.44 -1.62
CA ALA A 78 -12.70 -8.63 -2.80
C ALA A 78 -14.20 -8.33 -2.91
N GLU A 79 -15.04 -9.33 -2.65
CA GLU A 79 -16.49 -9.18 -2.58
C GLU A 79 -16.88 -8.23 -1.44
N HIS A 80 -16.38 -8.44 -0.22
CA HIS A 80 -16.68 -7.59 0.95
C HIS A 80 -16.33 -6.12 0.70
N PHE A 81 -15.15 -5.84 0.14
CA PHE A 81 -14.71 -4.46 -0.11
C PHE A 81 -15.22 -3.88 -1.44
N GLY A 82 -15.87 -4.67 -2.29
CA GLY A 82 -16.29 -4.25 -3.62
C GLY A 82 -15.10 -3.86 -4.51
N THR A 83 -14.01 -4.62 -4.44
CA THR A 83 -12.77 -4.40 -5.20
C THR A 83 -12.42 -5.61 -6.07
N SER A 84 -11.36 -5.52 -6.87
CA SER A 84 -10.86 -6.68 -7.62
C SER A 84 -9.97 -7.56 -6.73
N THR A 85 -9.92 -8.86 -7.03
CA THR A 85 -9.00 -9.79 -6.35
C THR A 85 -7.53 -9.36 -6.50
N ALA A 86 -7.18 -8.74 -7.64
CA ALA A 86 -5.85 -8.15 -7.85
C ALA A 86 -5.57 -7.01 -6.87
N ALA A 87 -6.52 -6.09 -6.65
CA ALA A 87 -6.36 -4.99 -5.70
C ALA A 87 -6.20 -5.50 -4.26
N VAL A 88 -6.98 -6.51 -3.87
CA VAL A 88 -6.84 -7.17 -2.56
C VAL A 88 -5.45 -7.77 -2.39
N ARG A 89 -4.95 -8.54 -3.37
CA ARG A 89 -3.60 -9.14 -3.30
C ARG A 89 -2.52 -8.08 -3.11
N VAL A 90 -2.53 -7.04 -3.94
CA VAL A 90 -1.60 -5.91 -3.83
C VAL A 90 -1.69 -5.29 -2.43
N ARG A 91 -2.90 -5.08 -1.92
CA ARG A 91 -3.08 -4.45 -0.61
C ARG A 91 -2.60 -5.30 0.55
N LEU A 92 -2.85 -6.61 0.51
CA LEU A 92 -2.40 -7.54 1.54
C LEU A 92 -0.86 -7.66 1.54
N ASP A 93 -0.23 -7.65 0.36
CA ASP A 93 1.22 -7.64 0.19
C ASP A 93 1.85 -6.36 0.77
N GLN A 94 1.35 -5.19 0.37
CA GLN A 94 1.80 -3.88 0.85
C GLN A 94 1.79 -3.74 2.38
N VAL A 95 0.87 -4.43 3.06
CA VAL A 95 0.69 -4.34 4.52
C VAL A 95 1.18 -5.58 5.27
N GLY A 96 1.82 -6.52 4.57
CA GLY A 96 2.46 -7.71 5.13
C GLY A 96 1.49 -8.70 5.77
N LEU A 97 0.28 -8.84 5.22
CA LEU A 97 -0.70 -9.85 5.65
C LEU A 97 -0.64 -11.15 4.84
N ILE A 98 0.05 -11.14 3.71
CA ILE A 98 0.40 -12.34 2.94
C ILE A 98 1.90 -12.37 2.71
N ASP A 99 2.44 -13.56 2.47
CA ASP A 99 3.84 -13.70 2.08
C ASP A 99 4.06 -13.03 0.72
N PRO A 100 5.14 -12.25 0.57
CA PRO A 100 5.42 -11.62 -0.69
C PRO A 100 5.73 -12.68 -1.74
N THR A 101 5.17 -12.51 -2.94
CA THR A 101 5.43 -13.41 -4.07
C THR A 101 6.90 -13.45 -4.46
N THR A 102 7.61 -12.35 -4.18
CA THR A 102 9.06 -12.26 -4.30
C THR A 102 9.66 -12.08 -2.90
N PHE A 103 10.41 -13.07 -2.42
CA PHE A 103 11.16 -12.93 -1.18
C PHE A 103 12.28 -11.90 -1.37
N THR A 104 11.98 -10.63 -1.11
CA THR A 104 13.00 -9.61 -0.93
C THR A 104 13.37 -9.60 0.55
N ARG A 105 14.61 -9.95 0.85
CA ARG A 105 15.11 -9.86 2.22
C ARG A 105 15.20 -8.38 2.58
N ASN A 106 14.15 -7.84 3.20
CA ASN A 106 14.11 -6.46 3.69
C ASN A 106 15.45 -6.13 4.35
N LEU A 107 16.14 -5.11 3.81
CA LEU A 107 17.40 -4.62 4.36
C LEU A 107 17.09 -4.00 5.73
N ARG A 108 17.06 -4.84 6.77
CA ARG A 108 16.97 -4.36 8.14
C ARG A 108 18.18 -3.49 8.41
N CYS A 109 17.96 -2.32 9.00
CA CYS A 109 19.02 -1.43 9.47
C CYS A 109 19.95 -2.12 10.47
N ALA A 110 19.49 -3.18 11.16
CA ALA A 110 20.32 -4.07 11.95
C ALA A 110 19.82 -5.52 11.98
N ARG A 111 20.74 -6.49 12.11
CA ARG A 111 20.43 -7.92 12.27
C ARG A 111 20.53 -8.32 13.75
N PRO A 112 19.57 -9.08 14.30
CA PRO A 112 19.74 -9.65 15.64
C PRO A 112 20.96 -10.56 15.67
N VAL A 113 21.77 -10.42 16.71
CA VAL A 113 22.88 -11.33 17.01
C VAL A 113 22.34 -12.38 17.97
N GLN A 114 22.75 -13.64 17.82
CA GLN A 114 22.39 -14.67 18.79
C GLN A 114 22.93 -14.27 20.17
N THR A 115 22.03 -13.99 21.10
CA THR A 115 22.33 -13.67 22.50
C THR A 115 21.82 -14.77 23.41
N THR A 116 22.51 -15.00 24.53
CA THR A 116 22.02 -15.91 25.56
C THR A 116 20.70 -15.41 26.15
N PRO A 117 19.78 -16.30 26.59
CA PRO A 117 18.41 -15.94 26.99
C PRO A 117 18.30 -14.88 28.09
N TRP A 118 19.30 -14.81 28.97
CA TRP A 118 19.34 -13.87 30.11
C TRP A 118 20.00 -12.53 29.78
N ARG A 119 20.41 -12.31 28.53
CA ARG A 119 21.03 -11.05 28.07
C ARG A 119 20.06 -10.32 27.15
N SER A 120 20.09 -8.99 27.22
CA SER A 120 19.38 -8.13 26.28
C SER A 120 19.73 -8.47 24.83
N GLN A 121 18.72 -8.59 23.96
CA GLN A 121 18.90 -8.81 22.53
C GLN A 121 19.82 -7.73 21.94
N ARG A 122 20.90 -8.17 21.27
CA ARG A 122 21.83 -7.28 20.58
C ARG A 122 21.58 -7.28 19.08
N PHE A 123 21.89 -6.17 18.43
CA PHE A 123 21.73 -6.03 16.99
C PHE A 123 23.05 -5.57 16.35
N ARG A 124 23.40 -6.16 15.21
CA ARG A 124 24.54 -5.78 14.38
C ARG A 124 24.04 -4.87 13.25
N PRO A 125 24.48 -3.60 13.16
CA PRO A 125 24.10 -2.72 12.07
C PRO A 125 24.57 -3.29 10.72
N VAL A 126 23.71 -3.22 9.71
CA VAL A 126 24.06 -3.63 8.35
C VAL A 126 24.79 -2.48 7.68
N LYS A 127 26.08 -2.67 7.35
CA LYS A 127 26.82 -1.69 6.53
C LYS A 127 26.20 -1.68 5.13
N ARG A 128 25.52 -0.59 4.77
CA ARG A 128 25.14 -0.35 3.37
C ARG A 128 26.41 -0.03 2.60
N SER A 129 26.80 -0.87 1.65
CA SER A 129 27.78 -0.51 0.64
C SER A 129 27.05 0.33 -0.39
N PHE A 130 27.34 1.62 -0.46
CA PHE A 130 26.96 2.42 -1.62
C PHE A 130 27.91 2.02 -2.74
N LYS A 131 27.36 1.54 -3.86
CA LYS A 131 28.07 1.38 -5.13
C LYS A 131 27.68 2.54 -6.03
#